data_AF-A0A2W6MVS7-F1
#
_entry.id   AF-A0A2W6MVS7-F1
#
_cell.length_a   1.000
_cell.length_b   1.000
_cell.length_c   1.000
_cell.angle_alpha   90.00
_cell.angle_beta   90.00
_cell.angle_gamma   90.00
#
_symmetry.space_group_name_H-M   'P 1'
#
loop_
_entity.id
_entity.type
_entity.pdbx_description
1 polymer ?
#
loop_
_entity_poly.entity_id
_entity_poly.type
_entity_poly.pdbx_seq_one_letter_code
_entity_poly.pdbx_strand_id
1 'polypeptide(L)'
;MNLEGNSISYHNVEAQASGEGKEKESSMYIRATNLAKNNTFSASNYYSTSALNMYGIRGEVEARNNKILLKNVSFNTDRENAGLVIVGGVGQSAWENLLSIEDLSIGKYAKEDYLYIAASAIPNADSNLALSYGNTLYIGGEVDIHKDTLLNAISGSIIRIPAYTTHKDIVTLPAPSLAQLGEKNHLIAGANLKARVINNFEYYSFILNKNLKKNEAILESVETPINLSENGVFNLYAKGNIKGKFTLIKSQNGFTDFNGNALNSRQVEQLLEQISKNKTLVNLKNISSLKGTKAIKARLSLSEDGKEIYAEL
;
A
#
# COMPACT_ATOMS: atom_id res chain seq x y z
N MET A 1 -12.80 22.73 10.90
CA MET A 1 -12.79 23.16 9.48
C MET A 1 -12.84 21.92 8.61
N ASN A 2 -13.72 21.90 7.62
CA ASN A 2 -13.86 20.82 6.65
C ASN A 2 -13.20 21.25 5.34
N LEU A 3 -12.60 20.29 4.62
CA LEU A 3 -12.12 20.48 3.24
C LEU A 3 -12.76 19.42 2.35
N GLU A 4 -13.54 19.89 1.38
CA GLU A 4 -14.29 19.02 0.48
C GLU A 4 -14.03 19.37 -0.98
N GLY A 5 -13.76 18.36 -1.81
CA GLY A 5 -13.71 18.53 -3.27
C GLY A 5 -12.51 19.31 -3.81
N ASN A 6 -11.44 19.50 -3.03
CA ASN A 6 -10.25 20.21 -3.49
C ASN A 6 -9.42 19.34 -4.44
N SER A 7 -8.75 19.97 -5.40
CA SER A 7 -7.84 19.29 -6.31
C SER A 7 -6.50 20.01 -6.38
N ILE A 8 -5.40 19.26 -6.21
CA ILE A 8 -4.03 19.71 -6.42
C ILE A 8 -3.40 18.79 -7.46
N SER A 9 -2.78 19.37 -8.48
CA SER A 9 -2.10 18.61 -9.53
C SER A 9 -0.71 19.16 -9.82
N TYR A 10 0.28 18.27 -9.80
CA TYR A 10 1.65 18.56 -10.23
C TYR A 10 2.02 17.77 -11.48
N HIS A 11 2.74 18.41 -12.40
CA HIS A 11 3.26 17.78 -13.60
C HIS A 11 4.67 18.29 -13.89
N ASN A 12 5.59 17.39 -14.20
CA ASN A 12 7.01 17.70 -14.47
C ASN A 12 7.64 18.51 -13.33
N VAL A 13 7.64 17.94 -12.13
CA VAL A 13 8.21 18.57 -10.94
C VAL A 13 9.50 17.87 -10.54
N GLU A 14 10.52 18.68 -10.25
CA GLU A 14 11.79 18.24 -9.69
C GLU A 14 12.01 18.92 -8.34
N ALA A 15 11.92 18.16 -7.25
CA ALA A 15 12.22 18.62 -5.90
C ALA A 15 13.67 18.26 -5.56
N GLN A 16 14.59 19.21 -5.76
CA GLN A 16 16.02 18.98 -5.55
C GLN A 16 16.49 19.40 -4.16
N ALA A 17 17.21 18.50 -3.46
CA ALA A 17 17.91 18.81 -2.22
C ALA A 17 19.27 19.50 -2.48
N SER A 18 19.24 20.69 -3.09
CA SER A 18 20.43 21.50 -3.42
C SER A 18 20.30 22.93 -2.87
N GLY A 19 21.43 23.60 -2.64
CA GLY A 19 21.47 24.98 -2.14
C GLY A 19 20.66 25.18 -0.84
N GLU A 20 19.74 26.15 -0.86
CA GLU A 20 18.82 26.43 0.27
C GLU A 20 17.75 25.35 0.48
N GLY A 21 17.56 24.44 -0.49
CA GLY A 21 16.63 23.32 -0.41
C GLY A 21 17.19 22.08 0.28
N LYS A 22 18.48 22.08 0.65
CA LYS A 22 19.19 20.91 1.18
C LYS A 22 18.48 20.23 2.35
N GLU A 23 17.91 21.03 3.26
CA GLU A 23 17.24 20.56 4.47
C GLU A 23 15.70 20.57 4.36
N LYS A 24 15.15 20.87 3.17
CA LYS A 24 13.71 21.01 2.97
C LYS A 24 13.08 19.69 2.57
N GLU A 25 11.91 19.42 3.15
CA GLU A 25 11.07 18.31 2.74
C GLU A 25 10.42 18.57 1.37
N SER A 26 10.18 17.48 0.65
CA SER A 26 9.32 17.46 -0.53
C SER A 26 7.97 16.90 -0.11
N SER A 27 6.99 17.77 0.07
CA SER A 27 5.72 17.38 0.67
C SER A 27 4.50 17.97 0.00
N MET A 28 3.38 17.26 0.13
CA MET A 28 2.06 17.73 -0.26
C MET A 28 1.05 17.33 0.81
N TYR A 29 0.29 18.32 1.26
CA TYR A 29 -0.77 18.13 2.25
C TYR A 29 -2.05 18.88 1.88
N ILE A 30 -3.16 18.16 1.85
CA ILE A 30 -4.49 18.74 2.02
C ILE A 30 -4.88 18.48 3.48
N ARG A 31 -4.96 19.52 4.31
CA ARG A 31 -5.16 19.38 5.76
C ARG A 31 -6.42 20.10 6.24
N ALA A 32 -7.33 19.34 6.84
CA ALA A 32 -8.52 19.83 7.53
C ALA A 32 -8.47 19.50 9.02
N THR A 33 -9.00 20.37 9.87
CA THR A 33 -9.08 20.14 11.34
C THR A 33 -10.22 19.20 11.75
N ASN A 34 -11.11 18.84 10.83
CA ASN A 34 -12.21 17.91 11.10
C ASN A 34 -12.32 16.87 9.98
N LEU A 35 -12.84 17.27 8.82
CA LEU A 35 -13.14 16.37 7.70
C LEU A 35 -12.32 16.72 6.46
N ALA A 36 -11.66 15.73 5.87
CA ALA A 36 -11.13 15.78 4.50
C ALA A 36 -11.87 14.78 3.61
N LYS A 37 -12.69 15.27 2.68
CA LYS A 37 -13.55 14.43 1.83
C LYS A 37 -13.46 14.76 0.35
N ASN A 38 -13.50 13.73 -0.50
CA ASN A 38 -13.55 13.89 -1.96
C ASN A 38 -12.41 14.73 -2.54
N ASN A 39 -11.29 14.87 -1.82
CA ASN A 39 -10.15 15.64 -2.31
C ASN A 39 -9.29 14.76 -3.24
N THR A 40 -8.64 15.38 -4.21
CA THR A 40 -7.76 14.69 -5.14
C THR A 40 -6.39 15.36 -5.18
N PHE A 41 -5.35 14.57 -4.94
CA PHE A 41 -3.99 14.92 -5.27
C PHE A 41 -3.53 14.06 -6.44
N SER A 42 -2.95 14.70 -7.47
CA SER A 42 -2.29 14.00 -8.56
C SER A 42 -0.88 14.54 -8.81
N ALA A 43 0.06 13.64 -9.06
CA ALA A 43 1.38 14.00 -9.53
C ALA A 43 1.79 13.10 -10.69
N SER A 44 2.39 13.69 -11.72
CA SER A 44 2.94 12.95 -12.85
C SER A 44 4.31 13.48 -13.28
N ASN A 45 5.22 12.57 -13.63
CA ASN A 45 6.62 12.91 -13.91
C ASN A 45 7.20 13.73 -12.73
N TYR A 46 7.17 13.13 -11.55
CA TYR A 46 7.56 13.79 -10.30
C TYR A 46 8.84 13.13 -9.77
N TYR A 47 9.89 13.92 -9.61
CA TYR A 47 11.17 13.46 -9.07
C TYR A 47 11.51 14.22 -7.80
N SER A 48 12.00 13.52 -6.79
CA SER A 48 12.48 14.15 -5.56
C SER A 48 13.78 13.53 -5.08
N THR A 49 14.70 14.42 -4.69
CA THR A 49 15.95 14.09 -3.96
C THR A 49 15.96 14.53 -2.50
N SER A 50 14.81 15.00 -1.98
CA SER A 50 14.69 15.43 -0.58
C SER A 50 14.95 14.30 0.40
N ALA A 51 15.59 14.62 1.52
CA ALA A 51 15.75 13.69 2.64
C ALA A 51 14.39 13.19 3.15
N LEU A 52 13.41 14.10 3.22
CA LEU A 52 12.05 13.77 3.66
C LEU A 52 11.04 14.00 2.54
N ASN A 53 10.26 12.94 2.25
CA ASN A 53 9.21 12.91 1.25
C ASN A 53 7.88 12.51 1.88
N MET A 54 6.88 13.40 1.85
CA MET A 54 5.63 13.17 2.57
C MET A 54 4.40 13.61 1.78
N TYR A 55 3.53 12.66 1.46
CA TYR A 55 2.33 12.88 0.65
C TYR A 55 1.11 12.29 1.35
N GLY A 56 0.11 13.12 1.62
CA GLY A 56 -1.14 12.62 2.18
C GLY A 56 -2.25 13.66 2.30
N ILE A 57 -3.48 13.16 2.40
CA ILE A 57 -4.69 13.96 2.62
C ILE A 57 -5.18 13.68 4.03
N ARG A 58 -5.36 14.73 4.84
CA ARG A 58 -5.61 14.62 6.27
C ARG A 58 -6.85 15.37 6.71
N GLY A 59 -7.74 14.66 7.40
CA GLY A 59 -8.77 15.24 8.27
C GLY A 59 -8.57 14.70 9.67
N GLU A 60 -8.40 15.56 10.68
CA GLU A 60 -7.99 15.07 12.01
C GLU A 60 -8.97 14.07 12.62
N VAL A 61 -10.28 14.22 12.34
CA VAL A 61 -11.32 13.27 12.73
C VAL A 61 -11.55 12.25 11.63
N GLU A 62 -11.85 12.71 10.41
CA GLU A 62 -12.26 11.83 9.31
C GLU A 62 -11.57 12.18 7.99
N ALA A 63 -11.01 11.17 7.32
CA ALA A 63 -10.51 11.28 5.95
C ALA A 63 -11.16 10.23 5.05
N ARG A 64 -12.00 10.66 4.11
CA ARG A 64 -12.77 9.72 3.29
C ARG A 64 -12.91 10.06 1.83
N ASN A 65 -13.04 9.03 0.98
CA ASN A 65 -13.27 9.20 -0.45
C ASN A 65 -12.20 10.08 -1.14
N ASN A 66 -11.02 10.21 -0.56
CA ASN A 66 -9.93 10.99 -1.14
C ASN A 66 -9.16 10.14 -2.15
N LYS A 67 -8.48 10.81 -3.09
CA LYS A 67 -7.69 10.15 -4.14
C LYS A 67 -6.29 10.73 -4.17
N ILE A 68 -5.30 9.86 -4.12
CA ILE A 68 -3.90 10.17 -4.43
C ILE A 68 -3.51 9.36 -5.65
N LEU A 69 -3.18 10.05 -6.74
CA LEU A 69 -2.88 9.47 -8.04
C LEU A 69 -1.46 9.85 -8.44
N LEU A 70 -0.53 8.91 -8.33
CA LEU A 70 0.88 9.10 -8.68
C LEU A 70 1.19 8.31 -9.95
N LYS A 71 1.80 8.98 -10.92
CA LYS A 71 2.23 8.36 -12.17
C LYS A 71 3.67 8.74 -12.54
N ASN A 72 4.53 7.78 -12.83
CA ASN A 72 5.93 8.04 -13.16
C ASN A 72 6.60 8.93 -12.10
N VAL A 73 6.67 8.41 -10.89
CA VAL A 73 7.24 9.11 -9.73
C VAL A 73 8.52 8.43 -9.27
N SER A 74 9.51 9.23 -8.89
CA SER A 74 10.80 8.72 -8.45
C SER A 74 11.30 9.45 -7.21
N PHE A 75 11.71 8.66 -6.22
CA PHE A 75 12.21 9.13 -4.93
C PHE A 75 13.59 8.55 -4.68
N ASN A 76 14.59 9.40 -4.53
CA ASN A 76 15.96 8.98 -4.22
C ASN A 76 16.55 9.93 -3.19
N THR A 77 17.58 9.53 -2.46
CA THR A 77 18.27 10.43 -1.52
C THR A 77 19.64 9.85 -1.18
N ASP A 78 20.62 10.72 -0.99
CA ASP A 78 21.94 10.37 -0.46
C ASP A 78 22.11 10.81 1.00
N ARG A 79 21.02 11.27 1.63
CA ARG A 79 21.00 11.83 2.98
C ARG A 79 20.71 10.76 4.04
N GLU A 80 21.29 10.95 5.22
CA GLU A 80 21.00 10.14 6.41
C GLU A 80 19.64 10.51 7.02
N ASN A 81 19.03 9.57 7.74
CA ASN A 81 17.72 9.73 8.42
C ASN A 81 16.62 10.13 7.45
N ALA A 82 16.64 9.56 6.25
CA ALA A 82 15.69 9.88 5.21
C ALA A 82 14.35 9.17 5.42
N GLY A 83 13.32 9.70 4.76
CA GLY A 83 11.96 9.22 4.89
C GLY A 83 11.14 9.36 3.62
N LEU A 84 10.32 8.34 3.35
CA LEU A 84 9.29 8.36 2.32
C LEU A 84 7.97 7.89 2.92
N VAL A 85 6.96 8.76 2.94
CA VAL A 85 5.63 8.45 3.46
C VAL A 85 4.58 8.84 2.44
N ILE A 86 3.90 7.85 1.86
CA ILE A 86 2.79 8.05 0.91
C ILE A 86 1.54 7.41 1.48
N VAL A 87 0.53 8.23 1.82
CA VAL A 87 -0.68 7.76 2.49
C VAL A 87 -1.94 8.33 1.86
N GLY A 88 -2.88 7.48 1.45
CA GLY A 88 -4.13 7.89 0.78
C GLY A 88 -5.05 8.78 1.63
N GLY A 89 -5.18 8.50 2.93
CA GLY A 89 -5.98 9.30 3.87
C GLY A 89 -5.50 9.19 5.32
N VAL A 90 -5.54 10.28 6.07
CA VAL A 90 -5.09 10.34 7.48
C VAL A 90 -6.19 10.92 8.38
N GLY A 91 -6.60 10.18 9.41
CA GLY A 91 -7.61 10.62 10.38
C GLY A 91 -7.92 9.56 11.43
N GLN A 92 -8.63 9.89 12.51
CA GLN A 92 -9.10 8.90 13.50
C GLN A 92 -9.97 7.82 12.84
N SER A 93 -10.73 8.21 11.82
CA SER A 93 -11.37 7.30 10.88
C SER A 93 -10.91 7.62 9.46
N ALA A 94 -10.44 6.61 8.72
CA ALA A 94 -10.02 6.78 7.34
C ALA A 94 -10.59 5.67 6.45
N TRP A 95 -11.44 6.04 5.49
CA TRP A 95 -12.18 5.05 4.71
C TRP A 95 -12.44 5.42 3.27
N GLU A 96 -12.55 4.40 2.42
CA GLU A 96 -12.80 4.56 0.97
C GLU A 96 -11.79 5.48 0.26
N ASN A 97 -10.59 5.66 0.82
CA ASN A 97 -9.54 6.42 0.15
C ASN A 97 -8.87 5.54 -0.92
N LEU A 98 -8.44 6.15 -2.02
CA LEU A 98 -7.68 5.51 -3.09
C LEU A 98 -6.28 6.08 -3.13
N LEU A 99 -5.26 5.24 -2.91
CA LEU A 99 -3.89 5.51 -3.29
C LEU A 99 -3.54 4.65 -4.51
N SER A 100 -3.23 5.30 -5.63
CA SER A 100 -2.87 4.65 -6.89
C SER A 100 -1.49 5.12 -7.32
N ILE A 101 -0.53 4.21 -7.42
CA ILE A 101 0.84 4.47 -7.86
C ILE A 101 1.11 3.63 -9.12
N GLU A 102 1.30 4.30 -10.25
CA GLU A 102 1.70 3.70 -11.52
C GLU A 102 3.11 4.19 -11.86
N ASP A 103 4.02 3.28 -12.21
CA ASP A 103 5.41 3.59 -12.55
C ASP A 103 6.18 4.28 -11.40
N LEU A 104 6.77 3.48 -10.51
CA LEU A 104 7.42 3.92 -9.27
C LEU A 104 8.89 3.55 -9.28
N SER A 105 9.76 4.54 -9.07
CA SER A 105 11.18 4.30 -8.82
C SER A 105 11.55 4.74 -7.39
N ILE A 106 12.17 3.85 -6.62
CA ILE A 106 12.75 4.17 -5.32
C ILE A 106 14.24 3.86 -5.38
N GLY A 107 15.06 4.90 -5.25
CA GLY A 107 16.50 4.81 -5.21
C GLY A 107 17.02 4.22 -3.91
N LYS A 108 18.29 4.48 -3.60
CA LYS A 108 18.93 3.89 -2.42
C LYS A 108 18.52 4.66 -1.16
N TYR A 109 17.97 3.93 -0.19
CA TYR A 109 17.76 4.34 1.20
C TYR A 109 18.53 3.42 2.14
N ALA A 110 18.93 3.96 3.29
CA ALA A 110 19.58 3.21 4.36
C ALA A 110 18.59 2.29 5.11
N LYS A 111 19.11 1.39 5.93
CA LYS A 111 18.29 0.36 6.61
C LYS A 111 17.38 0.97 7.70
N GLU A 112 17.89 2.02 8.32
CA GLU A 112 17.31 2.82 9.38
C GLU A 112 16.33 3.91 8.89
N ASP A 113 16.30 4.16 7.58
CA ASP A 113 15.34 5.07 6.98
C ASP A 113 13.92 4.51 7.07
N TYR A 114 12.93 5.41 6.98
CA TYR A 114 11.51 5.05 7.11
C TYR A 114 10.73 5.24 5.80
N LEU A 115 10.36 4.12 5.19
CA LEU A 115 9.67 4.03 3.92
C LEU A 115 8.30 3.34 4.11
N TYR A 116 7.23 4.13 4.08
CA TYR A 116 5.86 3.70 4.30
C TYR A 116 4.97 4.06 3.12
N ILE A 117 4.27 3.06 2.57
CA ILE A 117 3.23 3.25 1.57
C ILE A 117 1.95 2.61 2.12
N ALA A 118 0.90 3.41 2.32
CA ALA A 118 -0.33 2.91 2.91
C ALA A 118 -1.60 3.49 2.32
N ALA A 119 -2.67 2.70 2.28
CA ALA A 119 -3.98 3.19 1.84
C ALA A 119 -4.52 4.26 2.81
N SER A 120 -4.25 4.10 4.11
CA SER A 120 -4.58 5.08 5.14
C SER A 120 -3.56 5.11 6.29
N ALA A 121 -3.69 6.11 7.16
CA ALA A 121 -3.00 6.14 8.43
C ALA A 121 -3.92 6.65 9.53
N ILE A 122 -3.89 5.98 10.68
CA ILE A 122 -4.71 6.34 11.84
C ILE A 122 -3.82 6.92 12.94
N PRO A 123 -4.10 8.15 13.43
CA PRO A 123 -3.49 8.66 14.63
C PRO A 123 -4.03 7.91 15.85
N ASN A 124 -3.12 7.44 16.73
CA ASN A 124 -3.47 6.78 17.99
C ASN A 124 -4.41 5.56 17.81
N ALA A 125 -3.86 4.47 17.24
CA ALA A 125 -4.61 3.25 16.94
C ALA A 125 -5.07 2.44 18.17
N ASP A 126 -4.71 2.88 19.39
CA ASP A 126 -5.13 2.25 20.65
C ASP A 126 -6.57 2.63 21.07
N SER A 127 -7.20 3.57 20.37
CA SER A 127 -8.61 3.91 20.59
C SER A 127 -9.53 2.91 19.89
N ASN A 128 -10.57 2.42 20.58
CA ASN A 128 -11.66 1.65 19.96
C ASN A 128 -12.45 2.45 18.89
N LEU A 129 -12.15 3.74 18.73
CA LEU A 129 -12.71 4.61 17.69
C LEU A 129 -11.83 4.68 16.42
N ALA A 130 -10.65 4.07 16.46
CA ALA A 130 -9.73 4.01 15.31
C ALA A 130 -10.28 3.06 14.24
N LEU A 131 -10.65 3.61 13.09
CA LEU A 131 -11.27 2.84 12.00
C LEU A 131 -10.54 3.07 10.68
N SER A 132 -10.09 1.99 10.05
CA SER A 132 -9.60 2.00 8.68
C SER A 132 -10.31 0.92 7.86
N TYR A 133 -11.14 1.33 6.91
CA TYR A 133 -11.91 0.37 6.12
C TYR A 133 -12.17 0.80 4.67
N GLY A 134 -12.31 -0.17 3.77
CA GLY A 134 -12.66 0.06 2.37
C GLY A 134 -11.61 0.86 1.56
N ASN A 135 -10.43 1.11 2.12
CA ASN A 135 -9.38 1.86 1.42
C ASN A 135 -8.72 0.98 0.35
N THR A 136 -8.34 1.55 -0.77
CA THR A 136 -7.68 0.84 -1.87
C THR A 136 -6.26 1.35 -2.06
N LEU A 137 -5.28 0.45 -2.06
CA LEU A 137 -3.91 0.70 -2.49
C LEU A 137 -3.64 -0.06 -3.80
N TYR A 138 -3.28 0.66 -4.85
CA TYR A 138 -2.77 0.10 -6.09
C TYR A 138 -1.32 0.50 -6.31
N ILE A 139 -0.47 -0.48 -6.61
CA ILE A 139 0.91 -0.27 -7.07
C ILE A 139 1.16 -1.17 -8.28
N GLY A 140 1.56 -0.59 -9.42
CA GLY A 140 1.85 -1.35 -10.63
C GLY A 140 2.53 -0.52 -11.72
N GLY A 141 2.59 -1.06 -12.94
CA GLY A 141 3.39 -0.46 -14.02
C GLY A 141 4.84 -0.91 -13.97
N GLU A 142 5.77 -0.01 -14.29
CA GLU A 142 7.21 -0.23 -14.10
C GLU A 142 7.61 0.17 -12.68
N VAL A 143 7.81 -0.82 -11.81
CA VAL A 143 8.24 -0.58 -10.42
C VAL A 143 9.68 -1.04 -10.27
N ASP A 144 10.55 -0.11 -9.89
CA ASP A 144 11.97 -0.35 -9.62
C ASP A 144 12.33 0.16 -8.23
N ILE A 145 12.68 -0.77 -7.33
CA ILE A 145 13.15 -0.43 -5.98
C ILE A 145 14.59 -0.92 -5.90
N HIS A 146 15.49 -0.02 -5.52
CA HIS A 146 16.91 -0.32 -5.40
C HIS A 146 17.12 -1.56 -4.51
N LYS A 147 18.01 -2.46 -4.95
CA LYS A 147 18.22 -3.79 -4.30
C LYS A 147 18.59 -3.72 -2.82
N ASP A 148 19.23 -2.64 -2.38
CA ASP A 148 19.65 -2.44 -0.99
C ASP A 148 18.58 -1.69 -0.16
N THR A 149 17.41 -1.42 -0.75
CA THR A 149 16.31 -0.68 -0.14
C THR A 149 15.13 -1.59 0.09
N LEU A 150 14.57 -1.50 1.29
CA LEU A 150 13.46 -2.31 1.72
C LEU A 150 12.41 -1.42 2.38
N LEU A 151 11.18 -1.48 1.87
CA LEU A 151 10.06 -0.73 2.44
C LEU A 151 9.76 -1.22 3.86
N ASN A 152 9.52 -0.30 4.79
CA ASN A 152 9.13 -0.65 6.16
C ASN A 152 7.71 -1.21 6.19
N ALA A 153 6.77 -0.65 5.41
CA ALA A 153 5.46 -1.25 5.24
C ALA A 153 4.78 -0.92 3.91
N ILE A 154 4.06 -1.90 3.39
CA ILE A 154 2.95 -1.73 2.44
C ILE A 154 1.69 -2.15 3.21
N SER A 155 0.78 -1.23 3.52
CA SER A 155 -0.33 -1.57 4.42
C SER A 155 -1.65 -0.90 4.08
N GLY A 156 -2.76 -1.56 4.43
CA GLY A 156 -4.08 -0.93 4.36
C GLY A 156 -4.20 0.20 5.38
N SER A 157 -3.48 0.10 6.50
CA SER A 157 -3.36 1.18 7.48
C SER A 157 -2.02 1.13 8.22
N ILE A 158 -1.51 2.29 8.60
CA ILE A 158 -0.35 2.45 9.49
C ILE A 158 -0.73 3.32 10.68
N ILE A 159 -0.01 3.17 11.79
CA ILE A 159 -0.13 4.11 12.91
C ILE A 159 0.74 5.30 12.55
N ARG A 160 0.16 6.51 12.53
CA ARG A 160 0.92 7.73 12.29
C ARG A 160 0.65 8.71 13.42
N ILE A 161 1.63 8.87 14.30
CA ILE A 161 1.63 9.89 15.37
C ILE A 161 2.40 11.09 14.84
N PRO A 162 1.78 12.25 14.58
CA PRO A 162 2.53 13.38 14.06
C PRO A 162 3.06 14.24 15.20
N ALA A 163 4.33 14.62 15.12
CA ALA A 163 4.87 15.74 15.89
C ALA A 163 4.44 17.05 15.23
N TYR A 164 3.57 17.82 15.89
CA TYR A 164 3.00 19.04 15.32
C TYR A 164 3.81 20.31 15.55
N THR A 165 4.93 20.23 16.27
CA THR A 165 5.67 21.43 16.72
C THR A 165 7.18 21.28 16.74
N THR A 166 7.70 20.06 16.56
CA THR A 166 9.14 19.78 16.55
C THR A 166 9.42 18.81 15.42
N HIS A 167 10.51 19.03 14.66
CA HIS A 167 11.02 18.11 13.63
C HIS A 167 11.50 16.76 14.19
N LYS A 168 10.90 16.26 15.27
CA LYS A 168 11.24 15.01 15.94
C LYS A 168 9.98 14.21 16.16
N ASP A 169 9.97 13.05 15.51
CA ASP A 169 9.13 11.89 15.75
C ASP A 169 7.71 11.96 15.16
N ILE A 170 7.65 11.92 13.82
CA ILE A 170 6.53 11.22 13.18
C ILE A 170 6.75 9.73 13.40
N VAL A 171 6.22 9.19 14.50
CA VAL A 171 6.23 7.74 14.71
C VAL A 171 5.22 7.16 13.73
N THR A 172 5.76 6.67 12.61
CA THR A 172 5.03 5.83 11.70
C THR A 172 5.41 4.39 12.03
N LEU A 173 4.45 3.60 12.50
CA LEU A 173 4.66 2.19 12.78
C LEU A 173 3.71 1.35 11.94
N PRO A 174 4.12 0.15 11.50
CA PRO A 174 3.17 -0.81 10.95
C PRO A 174 2.03 -1.01 11.95
N ALA A 175 0.78 -0.86 11.51
CA ALA A 175 -0.34 -1.14 12.40
C ALA A 175 -0.45 -2.66 12.65
N PRO A 176 -0.83 -3.08 13.87
CA PRO A 176 -1.09 -4.49 14.14
C PRO A 176 -2.24 -5.01 13.28
N SER A 177 -2.24 -6.31 12.99
CA SER A 177 -3.34 -6.97 12.27
C SER A 177 -4.60 -6.96 13.14
N LEU A 178 -5.45 -5.96 12.94
CA LEU A 178 -6.71 -5.80 13.64
C LEU A 178 -7.82 -5.56 12.63
N ALA A 179 -8.95 -6.25 12.78
CA ALA A 179 -10.07 -6.15 11.84
C ALA A 179 -10.55 -4.71 11.61
N GLN A 180 -10.65 -3.92 12.69
CA GLN A 180 -11.05 -2.51 12.64
C GLN A 180 -10.11 -1.61 11.82
N LEU A 181 -8.89 -2.08 11.55
CA LEU A 181 -7.85 -1.38 10.81
C LEU A 181 -7.66 -1.91 9.38
N GLY A 182 -8.43 -2.93 8.99
CA GLY A 182 -8.26 -3.66 7.75
C GLY A 182 -9.55 -3.95 6.97
N GLU A 183 -10.74 -3.85 7.58
CA GLU A 183 -12.00 -4.34 6.97
C GLU A 183 -12.20 -3.75 5.57
N LYS A 184 -12.41 -4.58 4.55
CA LYS A 184 -12.53 -4.18 3.13
C LYS A 184 -11.36 -3.39 2.57
N ASN A 185 -10.26 -3.19 3.31
CA ASN A 185 -9.06 -2.58 2.75
C ASN A 185 -8.50 -3.55 1.70
N HIS A 186 -8.09 -2.98 0.57
CA HIS A 186 -7.77 -3.74 -0.61
C HIS A 186 -6.40 -3.36 -1.16
N LEU A 187 -5.52 -4.35 -1.26
CA LEU A 187 -4.29 -4.25 -2.05
C LEU A 187 -4.48 -4.79 -3.47
N ILE A 188 -4.19 -3.96 -4.46
CA ILE A 188 -4.11 -4.34 -5.88
C ILE A 188 -2.63 -4.26 -6.32
N ALA A 189 -2.00 -5.41 -6.53
CA ALA A 189 -0.59 -5.50 -6.89
C ALA A 189 -0.43 -5.84 -8.38
N GLY A 190 0.24 -4.96 -9.12
CA GLY A 190 0.61 -5.15 -10.53
C GLY A 190 2.11 -5.23 -10.79
N ALA A 191 2.92 -5.33 -9.73
CA ALA A 191 4.38 -5.46 -9.77
C ALA A 191 4.85 -6.39 -8.64
N ASN A 192 6.09 -6.88 -8.72
CA ASN A 192 6.73 -7.58 -7.61
C ASN A 192 7.07 -6.57 -6.50
N LEU A 193 6.52 -6.76 -5.31
CA LEU A 193 6.67 -5.85 -4.17
C LEU A 193 7.21 -6.62 -2.97
N LYS A 194 8.23 -6.04 -2.34
CA LYS A 194 8.90 -6.60 -1.16
C LYS A 194 8.95 -5.55 -0.07
N ALA A 195 8.50 -5.91 1.13
CA ALA A 195 8.52 -5.04 2.30
C ALA A 195 8.81 -5.85 3.57
N ARG A 196 9.22 -5.16 4.64
CA ARG A 196 9.30 -5.75 5.98
C ARG A 196 7.95 -6.26 6.42
N VAL A 197 6.92 -5.44 6.23
CA VAL A 197 5.54 -5.74 6.62
C VAL A 197 4.59 -5.52 5.44
N ILE A 198 3.75 -6.52 5.18
CA ILE A 198 2.55 -6.39 4.32
C ILE A 198 1.34 -6.86 5.13
N ASN A 199 0.43 -5.94 5.49
CA ASN A 199 -0.66 -6.27 6.42
C ASN A 199 -1.85 -5.29 6.32
N ASN A 200 -2.91 -5.54 7.08
CA ASN A 200 -4.14 -4.73 7.20
C ASN A 200 -4.94 -4.63 5.90
N PHE A 201 -4.90 -5.68 5.08
CA PHE A 201 -5.76 -5.83 3.91
C PHE A 201 -6.69 -7.01 4.11
N GLU A 202 -7.98 -6.82 3.83
CA GLU A 202 -8.93 -7.93 3.74
C GLU A 202 -8.91 -8.55 2.34
N TYR A 203 -8.75 -7.71 1.31
CA TYR A 203 -8.83 -8.10 -0.09
C TYR A 203 -7.46 -7.98 -0.76
N TYR A 204 -7.22 -8.89 -1.70
CA TYR A 204 -6.02 -8.93 -2.53
C TYR A 204 -6.42 -9.10 -4.00
N SER A 205 -5.80 -8.32 -4.88
CA SER A 205 -5.93 -8.50 -6.32
C SER A 205 -4.58 -8.43 -7.01
N PHE A 206 -4.38 -9.32 -7.97
CA PHE A 206 -3.11 -9.47 -8.66
C PHE A 206 -3.31 -9.19 -10.16
N ILE A 207 -2.55 -8.25 -10.70
CA ILE A 207 -2.55 -7.91 -12.12
C ILE A 207 -1.38 -8.64 -12.78
N LEU A 208 -1.65 -9.84 -13.29
CA LEU A 208 -0.65 -10.64 -13.97
C LEU A 208 -0.29 -10.02 -15.32
N ASN A 209 1.01 -9.81 -15.54
CA ASN A 209 1.54 -9.17 -16.72
C ASN A 209 2.96 -9.65 -17.02
N LYS A 210 3.49 -9.28 -18.19
CA LYS A 210 4.82 -9.71 -18.67
C LYS A 210 6.00 -9.11 -17.90
N ASN A 211 5.81 -8.02 -17.16
CA ASN A 211 6.86 -7.34 -16.41
C ASN A 211 7.10 -8.01 -15.04
N LEU A 212 6.21 -8.90 -14.60
CA LEU A 212 6.41 -9.69 -13.39
C LEU A 212 7.58 -10.66 -13.57
N LYS A 213 8.49 -10.65 -12.61
CA LYS A 213 9.58 -11.61 -12.52
C LYS A 213 9.02 -12.95 -12.05
N LYS A 214 9.12 -13.97 -12.90
CA LYS A 214 8.50 -15.29 -12.67
C LYS A 214 9.01 -16.05 -11.44
N ASN A 215 10.24 -15.77 -11.01
CA ASN A 215 10.89 -16.46 -9.88
C ASN A 215 10.78 -15.69 -8.57
N GLU A 216 10.05 -14.57 -8.56
CA GLU A 216 9.80 -13.76 -7.38
C GLU A 216 8.31 -13.76 -7.06
N ALA A 217 7.98 -13.66 -5.77
CA ALA A 217 6.60 -13.46 -5.36
C ALA A 217 6.09 -12.08 -5.82
N ILE A 218 4.81 -11.97 -6.14
CA ILE A 218 4.20 -10.66 -6.43
C ILE A 218 4.17 -9.82 -5.15
N LEU A 219 3.89 -10.44 -4.00
CA LEU A 219 3.99 -9.82 -2.69
C LEU A 219 4.93 -10.64 -1.79
N GLU A 220 5.94 -10.01 -1.22
CA GLU A 220 6.83 -10.63 -0.22
C GLU A 220 6.88 -9.81 1.06
N SER A 221 6.46 -10.41 2.18
CA SER A 221 6.67 -9.89 3.54
C SER A 221 7.83 -10.63 4.20
N VAL A 222 8.83 -9.89 4.69
CA VAL A 222 10.06 -10.50 5.24
C VAL A 222 10.10 -10.63 6.76
N GLU A 223 9.42 -9.76 7.50
CA GLU A 223 9.55 -9.69 8.97
C GLU A 223 8.26 -10.08 9.70
N THR A 224 7.10 -9.97 9.06
CA THR A 224 5.81 -10.33 9.69
C THR A 224 5.00 -11.30 8.86
N PRO A 225 4.12 -12.09 9.50
CA PRO A 225 3.07 -12.81 8.80
C PRO A 225 2.19 -11.86 7.98
N ILE A 226 1.52 -12.40 6.96
CA ILE A 226 0.50 -11.68 6.18
C ILE A 226 -0.88 -12.14 6.64
N ASN A 227 -1.79 -11.19 6.87
CA ASN A 227 -3.14 -11.48 7.33
C ASN A 227 -4.04 -11.97 6.19
N LEU A 228 -4.87 -12.97 6.49
CA LEU A 228 -5.92 -13.51 5.63
C LEU A 228 -7.28 -13.39 6.35
N SER A 229 -8.35 -13.20 5.59
CA SER A 229 -9.72 -13.10 6.10
C SER A 229 -10.62 -14.17 5.48
N GLU A 230 -11.54 -14.72 6.26
CA GLU A 230 -12.61 -15.62 5.79
C GLU A 230 -13.52 -14.92 4.77
N ASN A 231 -13.70 -13.61 4.91
CA ASN A 231 -14.45 -12.77 3.95
C ASN A 231 -13.58 -12.25 2.82
N GLY A 232 -12.30 -12.64 2.80
CA GLY A 232 -11.30 -12.16 1.86
C GLY A 232 -11.68 -12.42 0.40
N VAL A 233 -11.16 -11.57 -0.48
CA VAL A 233 -11.31 -11.68 -1.92
C VAL A 233 -9.93 -11.81 -2.52
N PHE A 234 -9.70 -12.87 -3.30
CA PHE A 234 -8.54 -13.01 -4.17
C PHE A 234 -9.02 -12.92 -5.61
N ASN A 235 -8.74 -11.80 -6.28
CA ASN A 235 -9.00 -11.68 -7.70
C ASN A 235 -7.69 -11.70 -8.49
N LEU A 236 -7.69 -12.44 -9.60
CA LEU A 236 -6.62 -12.39 -10.57
C LEU A 236 -7.13 -11.73 -11.83
N TYR A 237 -6.30 -10.85 -12.39
CA TYR A 237 -6.56 -10.16 -13.64
C TYR A 237 -5.38 -10.36 -14.57
N ALA A 238 -5.62 -10.52 -15.88
CA ALA A 238 -4.56 -10.65 -16.87
C ALA A 238 -4.46 -9.40 -17.75
N LYS A 239 -3.25 -8.87 -17.90
CA LYS A 239 -2.88 -7.88 -18.93
C LYS A 239 -2.03 -8.57 -19.99
N GLY A 240 -2.70 -9.19 -20.97
CA GLY A 240 -2.08 -9.98 -22.04
C GLY A 240 -2.36 -11.48 -21.91
N ASN A 241 -1.66 -12.29 -22.71
CA ASN A 241 -1.77 -13.76 -22.66
C ASN A 241 -0.78 -14.32 -21.62
N ILE A 242 -1.29 -14.64 -20.43
CA ILE A 242 -0.50 -15.12 -19.29
C ILE A 242 -0.88 -16.57 -18.99
N LYS A 243 0.11 -17.44 -18.76
CA LYS A 243 -0.05 -18.86 -18.42
C LYS A 243 0.99 -19.29 -17.40
N GLY A 244 0.68 -20.38 -16.68
CA GLY A 244 1.61 -21.04 -15.77
C GLY A 244 1.34 -20.73 -14.29
N LYS A 245 2.31 -21.13 -13.46
CA LYS A 245 2.27 -21.00 -12.01
C LYS A 245 2.93 -19.67 -11.59
N PHE A 246 2.26 -18.93 -10.71
CA PHE A 246 2.74 -17.68 -10.14
C PHE A 246 2.76 -17.77 -8.61
N THR A 247 3.83 -17.31 -7.98
CA THR A 247 3.85 -17.07 -6.53
C THR A 247 3.17 -15.73 -6.26
N LEU A 248 1.93 -15.76 -5.77
CA LEU A 248 1.18 -14.54 -5.49
C LEU A 248 1.71 -13.85 -4.24
N ILE A 249 1.84 -14.63 -3.16
CA ILE A 249 2.22 -14.14 -1.85
C ILE A 249 3.31 -15.05 -1.29
N LYS A 250 4.34 -14.46 -0.72
CA LYS A 250 5.36 -15.11 0.09
C LYS A 250 5.46 -14.39 1.43
N SER A 251 5.35 -15.15 2.50
CA SER A 251 5.55 -14.64 3.85
C SER A 251 6.58 -15.48 4.57
N GLN A 252 7.70 -14.86 4.96
CA GLN A 252 8.78 -15.56 5.64
C GLN A 252 8.35 -16.14 7.01
N ASN A 253 7.32 -15.55 7.60
CA ASN A 253 6.75 -15.91 8.90
C ASN A 253 5.34 -16.52 8.82
N GLY A 254 4.92 -16.98 7.63
CA GLY A 254 3.61 -17.61 7.44
C GLY A 254 2.44 -16.63 7.45
N PHE A 255 1.26 -17.07 7.87
CA PHE A 255 0.02 -16.30 7.75
C PHE A 255 -0.69 -16.18 9.10
N THR A 256 -1.47 -15.12 9.26
CA THR A 256 -2.36 -14.92 10.40
C THR A 256 -3.81 -14.80 9.94
N ASP A 257 -4.76 -15.02 10.84
CA ASP A 257 -6.12 -14.56 10.63
C ASP A 257 -6.18 -13.02 10.65
N PHE A 258 -7.38 -12.50 10.45
CA PHE A 258 -7.60 -11.07 10.37
C PHE A 258 -7.38 -10.32 11.69
N ASN A 259 -7.37 -11.04 12.81
CA ASN A 259 -7.10 -10.52 14.16
C ASN A 259 -5.66 -10.79 14.61
N GLY A 260 -4.79 -11.26 13.71
CA GLY A 260 -3.38 -11.47 13.99
C GLY A 260 -3.04 -12.81 14.66
N ASN A 261 -3.98 -13.75 14.79
CA ASN A 261 -3.68 -15.07 15.31
C ASN A 261 -2.96 -15.90 14.25
N ALA A 262 -1.83 -16.52 14.61
CA ALA A 262 -1.07 -17.36 13.68
C ALA A 262 -1.91 -18.54 13.18
N LEU A 263 -1.78 -18.84 11.88
CA LEU A 263 -2.47 -19.94 11.21
C LEU A 263 -1.48 -21.06 10.89
N ASN A 264 -1.89 -22.30 11.10
CA ASN A 264 -1.18 -23.45 10.55
C ASN A 264 -1.60 -23.74 9.10
N SER A 265 -0.83 -24.57 8.38
CA SER A 265 -1.06 -24.86 6.95
C SER A 265 -2.48 -25.34 6.65
N ARG A 266 -3.07 -26.20 7.49
CA ARG A 266 -4.44 -26.70 7.30
C ARG A 266 -5.47 -25.57 7.39
N GLN A 267 -5.29 -24.65 8.33
CA GLN A 267 -6.18 -23.48 8.46
C GLN A 267 -6.04 -22.54 7.26
N VAL A 268 -4.81 -22.34 6.77
CA VAL A 268 -4.58 -21.53 5.55
C VAL A 268 -5.23 -22.18 4.33
N GLU A 269 -5.10 -23.49 4.14
CA GLU A 269 -5.77 -24.22 3.05
C GLU A 269 -7.29 -24.07 3.11
N GLN A 270 -7.89 -24.21 4.30
CA GLN A 270 -9.33 -24.00 4.50
C GLN A 270 -9.76 -22.57 4.15
N LEU A 271 -8.99 -21.56 4.53
CA LEU A 271 -9.25 -20.17 4.15
C LEU A 271 -9.13 -19.97 2.64
N LEU A 272 -8.11 -20.54 1.99
CA LEU A 272 -7.95 -20.45 0.54
C LEU A 272 -9.14 -21.09 -0.21
N GLU A 273 -9.67 -22.21 0.30
CA GLU A 273 -10.89 -22.81 -0.24
C GLU A 273 -12.11 -21.89 -0.11
N GLN A 274 -12.28 -21.23 1.04
CA GLN A 274 -13.36 -20.27 1.25
C GLN A 274 -13.22 -19.05 0.33
N ILE A 275 -12.02 -18.45 0.29
CA ILE A 275 -11.69 -17.31 -0.57
C ILE A 275 -11.94 -17.67 -2.05
N SER A 276 -11.58 -18.88 -2.49
CA SER A 276 -11.78 -19.33 -3.88
C SER A 276 -13.26 -19.43 -4.29
N LYS A 277 -14.16 -19.59 -3.31
CA LYS A 277 -15.62 -19.62 -3.53
C LYS A 277 -16.21 -18.21 -3.59
N ASN A 278 -15.50 -17.19 -3.11
CA ASN A 278 -15.93 -15.80 -3.18
C ASN A 278 -15.84 -15.29 -4.63
N LYS A 279 -16.99 -14.98 -5.23
CA LYS A 279 -17.10 -14.53 -6.62
C LYS A 279 -17.11 -13.01 -6.77
N THR A 280 -16.93 -12.27 -5.68
CA THR A 280 -16.87 -10.81 -5.71
C THR A 280 -15.70 -10.37 -6.57
N LEU A 281 -15.98 -9.52 -7.55
CA LEU A 281 -14.95 -8.90 -8.39
C LEU A 281 -14.79 -7.45 -8.00
N VAL A 282 -13.56 -7.05 -7.76
CA VAL A 282 -13.22 -5.65 -7.46
C VAL A 282 -13.41 -4.77 -8.69
N ASN A 283 -14.00 -3.61 -8.47
CA ASN A 283 -14.16 -2.58 -9.50
C ASN A 283 -12.84 -1.83 -9.76
N LEU A 284 -12.15 -2.18 -10.84
CA LEU A 284 -10.92 -1.53 -11.27
C LEU A 284 -11.13 -0.19 -12.02
N LYS A 285 -12.37 0.27 -12.24
CA LYS A 285 -12.67 1.45 -13.10
C LYS A 285 -12.06 2.76 -12.59
N ASN A 286 -11.82 2.85 -11.28
CA ASN A 286 -11.23 4.04 -10.65
C ASN A 286 -9.71 4.14 -10.84
N ILE A 287 -9.07 3.10 -11.40
CA ILE A 287 -7.64 3.08 -11.70
C ILE A 287 -7.48 3.07 -13.23
N SER A 288 -7.09 4.22 -13.78
CA SER A 288 -7.07 4.47 -15.23
C SER A 288 -6.29 3.41 -16.02
N SER A 289 -5.13 2.98 -15.50
CA SER A 289 -4.22 2.00 -16.13
C SER A 289 -4.76 0.57 -16.18
N LEU A 290 -5.80 0.28 -15.39
CA LEU A 290 -6.42 -1.04 -15.26
C LEU A 290 -7.79 -1.14 -15.94
N LYS A 291 -8.28 -0.05 -16.56
CA LYS A 291 -9.54 -0.06 -17.30
C LYS A 291 -9.51 -1.14 -18.40
N GLY A 292 -10.54 -2.00 -18.39
CA GLY A 292 -10.68 -3.08 -19.37
C GLY A 292 -9.85 -4.34 -19.08
N THR A 293 -9.08 -4.38 -17.99
CA THR A 293 -8.39 -5.61 -17.57
C THR A 293 -9.42 -6.69 -17.22
N LYS A 294 -9.22 -7.91 -17.73
CA LYS A 294 -10.16 -9.01 -17.54
C LYS A 294 -9.77 -9.87 -16.35
N ALA A 295 -10.76 -10.22 -15.54
CA ALA A 295 -10.59 -11.22 -14.49
C ALA A 295 -10.35 -12.60 -15.12
N ILE A 296 -9.51 -13.40 -14.46
CA ILE A 296 -9.18 -14.78 -14.85
C ILE A 296 -9.42 -15.70 -13.66
N LYS A 297 -9.68 -16.98 -13.96
CA LYS A 297 -9.77 -18.02 -12.94
C LYS A 297 -8.39 -18.62 -12.72
N ALA A 298 -8.11 -18.99 -11.49
CA ALA A 298 -6.91 -19.72 -11.12
C ALA A 298 -7.24 -20.69 -9.98
N ARG A 299 -6.47 -21.77 -9.89
CA ARG A 299 -6.45 -22.62 -8.71
C ARG A 299 -5.45 -22.04 -7.72
N LEU A 300 -5.89 -21.77 -6.50
CA LEU A 300 -5.01 -21.38 -5.40
C LEU A 300 -4.45 -22.63 -4.71
N SER A 301 -3.20 -22.58 -4.29
CA SER A 301 -2.56 -23.63 -3.49
C SER A 301 -1.51 -23.04 -2.55
N LEU A 302 -1.22 -23.79 -1.49
CA LEU A 302 -0.20 -23.45 -0.50
C LEU A 302 1.06 -24.29 -0.76
N SER A 303 2.24 -23.74 -0.48
CA SER A 303 3.49 -24.51 -0.45
C SER A 303 3.53 -25.49 0.74
N GLU A 304 4.36 -26.52 0.62
CA GLU A 304 4.52 -27.54 1.67
C GLU A 304 5.00 -26.95 3.00
N ASP A 305 5.85 -25.91 2.95
CA ASP A 305 6.34 -25.20 4.12
C ASP A 305 5.33 -24.17 4.70
N GLY A 306 4.17 -24.00 4.04
CA GLY A 306 3.11 -23.09 4.48
C GLY A 306 3.42 -21.60 4.29
N LYS A 307 4.45 -21.24 3.51
CA LYS A 307 4.93 -19.85 3.38
C LYS A 307 4.58 -19.15 2.07
N GLU A 308 4.17 -19.88 1.04
CA GLU A 308 3.90 -19.35 -0.29
C GLU A 308 2.50 -19.74 -0.77
N ILE A 309 1.73 -18.75 -1.25
CA ILE A 309 0.46 -18.97 -1.92
C ILE A 309 0.69 -18.84 -3.43
N TYR A 310 0.34 -19.88 -4.17
CA TYR A 310 0.44 -19.93 -5.62
C TYR A 310 -0.92 -19.73 -6.29
N ALA A 311 -0.86 -19.28 -7.53
CA ALA A 311 -1.94 -19.40 -8.50
C ALA A 311 -1.47 -20.17 -9.73
N GLU A 312 -2.28 -21.15 -10.13
CA GLU A 312 -2.09 -21.91 -11.36
C GLU A 312 -3.23 -21.61 -12.34
N LEU A 313 -2.84 -21.17 -13.56
CA LEU A 313 -3.73 -20.76 -14.66
C LEU A 313 -3.94 -21.85 -15.71
#